data_AF-A0A1F7BEK6-F1
#
_entry.id   AF-A0A1F7BEK6-F1
#
_cell.length_a   1.000
_cell.length_b   1.000
_cell.length_c   1.000
_cell.angle_alpha   90.00
_cell.angle_beta   90.00
_cell.angle_gamma   90.00
#
_symmetry.space_group_name_H-M   'P 1'
#
loop_
_entity.id
_entity.type
_entity.pdbx_description
1 polymer ?
#
loop_
_entity_poly.entity_id
_entity_poly.type
_entity_poly.pdbx_seq_one_letter_code
_entity_poly.pdbx_strand_id
1 'polypeptide(L)'
;MNAFSPSYDNKIARRYSASSLEQKVANKTALQKELGWLAEPKRPLLCLPAGMTDQLGGALLEQMLPGILAMPVELLIVGKGPAKYGSLFTELAKNHKHKIAIVPDDEDAMRKMYAAADMALFFKDPSHLSELKHCLEYGVVPVAPESKHLEQYDPIQENGFAFLYDTGNEKQILWHCFAALVRALETHRFPFDWRTIQRHGMEHTHA
;
A
#
# COMPACT_ATOMS: atom_id res chain seq x y z
N MET A 1 2.40 7.84 23.27
CA MET A 1 3.11 6.57 22.98
C MET A 1 2.60 6.10 21.64
N ASN A 2 3.47 5.94 20.64
CA ASN A 2 3.07 5.50 19.30
C ASN A 2 2.57 4.05 19.41
N ALA A 3 1.27 3.82 19.18
CA ALA A 3 0.68 2.48 19.30
C ALA A 3 1.09 1.55 18.15
N PHE A 4 1.51 2.11 17.01
CA PHE A 4 1.85 1.38 15.78
C PHE A 4 3.36 1.46 15.53
N SER A 5 4.03 0.31 15.58
CA SER A 5 5.43 0.18 15.13
C SER A 5 5.82 -1.29 14.96
N PRO A 6 6.42 -1.66 13.83
CA PRO A 6 6.80 -3.04 13.58
C PRO A 6 7.88 -3.57 14.55
N SER A 7 8.59 -2.69 15.27
CA SER A 7 9.70 -3.10 16.14
C SER A 7 9.24 -3.68 17.48
N TYR A 8 8.04 -3.32 17.93
CA TYR A 8 7.44 -3.79 19.18
C TYR A 8 6.02 -4.34 19.02
N ASP A 9 5.51 -4.47 17.79
CA ASP A 9 4.19 -5.03 17.53
C ASP A 9 4.18 -6.56 17.77
N ASN A 10 3.29 -7.02 18.66
CA ASN A 10 3.10 -8.43 19.01
C ASN A 10 2.01 -9.11 18.18
N LYS A 11 1.31 -8.34 17.34
CA LYS A 11 0.19 -8.79 16.49
C LYS A 11 0.66 -9.20 15.10
N ILE A 12 1.91 -8.90 14.75
CA ILE A 12 2.53 -9.25 13.48
C ILE A 12 3.39 -10.51 13.63
N ALA A 13 3.53 -11.28 12.55
CA ALA A 13 4.22 -12.58 12.57
C ALA A 13 5.72 -12.46 12.89
N ARG A 14 6.34 -11.35 12.47
CA ARG A 14 7.76 -11.07 12.71
C ARG A 14 7.98 -9.59 12.93
N ARG A 15 8.51 -9.22 14.10
CA ARG A 15 8.95 -7.84 14.38
C ARG A 15 10.14 -7.46 13.50
N TYR A 16 10.19 -6.19 13.12
CA TYR A 16 11.26 -5.62 12.31
C TYR A 16 11.42 -4.12 12.54
N SER A 17 12.48 -3.55 11.99
CA SER A 17 12.82 -2.12 12.06
C SER A 17 13.34 -1.65 10.71
N ALA A 18 13.60 -0.35 10.57
CA ALA A 18 14.26 0.23 9.39
C ALA A 18 15.64 -0.41 9.09
N SER A 19 16.31 -0.95 10.12
CA SER A 19 17.59 -1.66 10.01
C SER A 19 17.45 -3.17 9.74
N SER A 20 16.24 -3.72 9.74
CA SER A 20 15.97 -5.15 9.54
C SER A 20 14.78 -5.41 8.60
N LEU A 21 14.60 -4.53 7.60
CA LEU A 21 13.48 -4.55 6.65
C LEU A 21 13.36 -5.88 5.89
N GLU A 22 14.44 -6.62 5.69
CA GLU A 22 14.41 -7.95 5.09
C GLU A 22 13.53 -8.95 5.87
N GLN A 23 13.29 -8.71 7.16
CA GLN A 23 12.40 -9.54 7.98
C GLN A 23 10.91 -9.30 7.68
N LYS A 24 10.56 -8.17 7.02
CA LYS A 24 9.18 -7.83 6.66
C LYS A 24 8.53 -8.91 5.77
N VAL A 25 9.30 -9.60 4.93
CA VAL A 25 8.81 -10.69 4.04
C VAL A 25 8.12 -11.83 4.79
N ALA A 26 8.49 -12.07 6.06
CA ALA A 26 7.85 -13.08 6.89
C ALA A 26 6.40 -12.71 7.21
N ASN A 27 6.09 -11.42 7.42
CA ASN A 27 4.73 -10.94 7.63
C ASN A 27 3.88 -11.07 6.38
N LYS A 28 4.42 -10.71 5.20
CA LYS A 28 3.75 -10.91 3.91
C LYS A 28 3.37 -12.38 3.71
N THR A 29 4.35 -13.26 3.87
CA THR A 29 4.16 -14.71 3.69
C THR A 29 3.16 -15.29 4.70
N ALA A 30 3.18 -14.80 5.95
CA ALA A 30 2.23 -15.23 6.97
C ALA A 30 0.80 -14.80 6.62
N LEU A 31 0.60 -13.55 6.19
CA LEU A 31 -0.72 -13.04 5.81
C LEU A 31 -1.25 -13.73 4.55
N GLN A 32 -0.42 -13.96 3.53
CA GLN A 32 -0.78 -14.75 2.34
C GLN A 32 -1.34 -16.12 2.75
N LYS A 33 -0.66 -16.82 3.67
CA LYS A 33 -1.12 -18.13 4.19
C LYS A 33 -2.42 -18.01 4.98
N GLU A 34 -2.56 -17.01 5.84
CA GLU A 34 -3.78 -16.75 6.61
C GLU A 34 -4.99 -16.52 5.70
N LEU A 35 -4.79 -15.85 4.56
CA LEU A 35 -5.80 -15.61 3.52
C LEU A 35 -6.05 -16.81 2.60
N GLY A 36 -5.28 -17.91 2.74
CA GLY A 36 -5.37 -19.09 1.88
C GLY A 36 -4.77 -18.88 0.48
N TRP A 37 -3.89 -17.90 0.30
CA TRP A 37 -3.16 -17.64 -0.94
C TRP A 37 -1.90 -18.47 -1.03
N LEU A 38 -1.32 -18.54 -2.24
CA LEU A 38 0.03 -19.06 -2.41
C LEU A 38 1.03 -18.09 -1.76
N ALA A 39 1.97 -18.65 -1.00
CA ALA A 39 3.05 -17.90 -0.39
C ALA A 39 4.06 -17.45 -1.46
N GLU A 40 3.84 -16.27 -2.04
CA GLU A 40 4.68 -15.67 -3.08
C GLU A 40 5.37 -14.41 -2.56
N PRO A 41 6.54 -14.52 -1.90
CA PRO A 41 7.19 -13.39 -1.22
C PRO A 41 7.62 -12.26 -2.16
N LYS A 42 7.85 -12.58 -3.44
CA LYS A 42 8.23 -11.64 -4.49
C LYS A 42 7.05 -10.98 -5.19
N ARG A 43 5.83 -11.51 -5.03
CA ARG A 43 4.64 -10.89 -5.63
C ARG A 43 4.36 -9.59 -4.87
N PRO A 44 4.21 -8.45 -5.56
CA PRO A 44 3.86 -7.19 -4.91
C PRO A 44 2.50 -7.31 -4.23
N LEU A 45 2.42 -6.84 -2.99
CA LEU A 45 1.19 -6.70 -2.23
C LEU A 45 0.86 -5.21 -2.13
N LEU A 46 -0.23 -4.82 -2.79
CA LEU A 46 -0.79 -3.48 -2.79
C LEU A 46 -1.94 -3.41 -1.78
N CYS A 47 -2.02 -2.33 -1.01
CA CYS A 47 -3.17 -2.07 -0.15
C CYS A 47 -3.93 -0.78 -0.47
N LEU A 48 -5.23 -0.79 -0.17
CA LEU A 48 -6.10 0.38 -0.05
C LEU A 48 -6.41 0.57 1.45
N PRO A 49 -5.54 1.27 2.20
CA PRO A 49 -5.55 1.23 3.66
C PRO A 49 -6.69 2.05 4.29
N ALA A 50 -7.27 3.01 3.57
CA ALA A 50 -8.37 3.84 4.07
C ALA A 50 -9.76 3.32 3.66
N GLY A 51 -9.83 2.13 3.05
CA GLY A 51 -11.03 1.64 2.38
C GLY A 51 -11.36 2.48 1.15
N MET A 52 -12.65 2.74 0.87
CA MET A 52 -13.02 3.58 -0.26
C MET A 52 -14.34 4.32 -0.10
N THR A 53 -14.35 5.58 -0.55
CA THR A 53 -15.52 6.46 -0.69
C THR A 53 -15.34 7.31 -1.95
N ASP A 54 -16.37 8.06 -2.36
CA ASP A 54 -16.21 9.04 -3.46
C ASP A 54 -15.18 10.12 -3.09
N GLN A 55 -15.15 10.55 -1.82
CA GLN A 55 -14.18 11.53 -1.31
C GLN A 55 -12.74 10.99 -1.33
N LEU A 56 -12.57 9.68 -1.18
CA LEU A 56 -11.26 9.01 -1.30
C LEU A 56 -10.89 8.69 -2.75
N GLY A 57 -11.65 9.15 -3.74
CA GLY A 57 -11.35 8.98 -5.16
C GLY A 57 -11.88 7.69 -5.79
N GLY A 58 -12.95 7.10 -5.26
CA GLY A 58 -13.49 5.83 -5.73
C GLY A 58 -13.88 5.79 -7.22
N ALA A 59 -14.28 6.92 -7.83
CA ALA A 59 -14.52 7.00 -9.27
C ALA A 59 -13.24 6.79 -10.11
N LEU A 60 -12.08 7.19 -9.59
CA LEU A 60 -10.78 6.93 -10.22
C LEU A 60 -10.34 5.48 -9.98
N LEU A 61 -10.60 4.92 -8.79
CA LEU A 61 -10.37 3.51 -8.51
C LEU A 61 -11.14 2.62 -9.49
N GLU A 62 -12.42 2.88 -9.72
CA GLU A 62 -13.25 2.09 -10.65
C GLU A 62 -12.65 2.04 -12.06
N GLN A 63 -12.08 3.14 -12.53
CA GLN A 63 -11.37 3.21 -13.83
C GLN A 63 -10.01 2.51 -13.80
N MET A 64 -9.32 2.53 -12.66
CA MET A 64 -8.01 1.89 -12.47
C MET A 64 -8.09 0.36 -12.29
N LEU A 65 -9.22 -0.16 -11.78
CA LEU A 65 -9.38 -1.57 -11.43
C LEU A 65 -9.03 -2.54 -12.58
N PRO A 66 -9.50 -2.36 -13.83
CA PRO A 66 -9.10 -3.26 -14.93
C PRO A 66 -7.59 -3.35 -15.12
N GLY A 67 -6.88 -2.23 -14.99
CA GLY A 67 -5.42 -2.18 -15.07
C GLY A 67 -4.76 -2.91 -13.88
N ILE A 68 -5.23 -2.66 -12.66
CA ILE A 68 -4.74 -3.34 -11.45
C ILE A 68 -4.93 -4.86 -11.56
N LEU A 69 -6.11 -5.30 -12.00
CA LEU A 69 -6.45 -6.72 -12.12
C LEU A 69 -5.63 -7.47 -13.17
N ALA A 70 -5.17 -6.76 -14.22
CA ALA A 70 -4.30 -7.30 -15.26
C ALA A 70 -2.84 -7.43 -14.83
N MET A 71 -2.42 -6.76 -13.74
CA MET A 71 -1.06 -6.82 -13.22
C MET A 71 -0.85 -8.00 -12.26
N PRO A 72 0.39 -8.50 -12.12
CA PRO A 72 0.73 -9.60 -11.21
C PRO A 72 0.86 -9.08 -9.76
N VAL A 73 -0.21 -8.48 -9.23
CA VAL A 73 -0.27 -7.86 -7.90
C VAL A 73 -1.36 -8.50 -7.05
N GLU A 74 -1.11 -8.61 -5.75
CA GLU A 74 -2.12 -8.94 -4.74
C GLU A 74 -2.71 -7.66 -4.15
N LEU A 75 -4.01 -7.66 -3.89
CA LEU A 75 -4.73 -6.48 -3.42
C LEU A 75 -5.41 -6.75 -2.07
N LEU A 76 -5.06 -5.96 -1.07
CA LEU A 76 -5.75 -5.89 0.20
C LEU A 76 -6.57 -4.60 0.28
N ILE A 77 -7.84 -4.69 0.64
CA ILE A 77 -8.72 -3.53 0.81
C ILE A 77 -9.27 -3.52 2.22
N VAL A 78 -9.18 -2.40 2.92
CA VAL A 78 -9.85 -2.26 4.22
C VAL A 78 -11.37 -2.19 4.02
N GLY A 79 -12.11 -3.00 4.77
CA GLY A 79 -13.57 -3.09 4.73
C GLY A 79 -14.26 -1.88 5.35
N LYS A 80 -14.00 -0.68 4.80
CA LYS A 80 -14.49 0.61 5.29
C LYS A 80 -15.04 1.43 4.14
N GLY A 81 -16.27 1.92 4.28
CA GLY A 81 -16.95 2.74 3.27
C GLY A 81 -18.42 2.38 3.07
N PRO A 82 -19.12 3.08 2.16
CA PRO A 82 -20.53 2.85 1.87
C PRO A 82 -20.76 1.54 1.10
N ALA A 83 -22.01 1.08 1.11
CA ALA A 83 -22.44 -0.17 0.48
C ALA A 83 -22.06 -0.29 -1.01
N LYS A 84 -22.01 0.82 -1.76
CA LYS A 84 -21.56 0.85 -3.16
C LYS A 84 -20.18 0.17 -3.31
N TYR A 85 -19.19 0.65 -2.56
CA TYR A 85 -17.83 0.12 -2.60
C TYR A 85 -17.72 -1.24 -1.88
N GLY A 86 -18.49 -1.45 -0.81
CA GLY A 86 -18.57 -2.74 -0.14
C GLY A 86 -19.00 -3.88 -1.07
N SER A 87 -20.05 -3.66 -1.88
CA SER A 87 -20.52 -4.62 -2.88
C SER A 87 -19.48 -4.88 -3.96
N LEU A 88 -18.86 -3.81 -4.49
CA LEU A 88 -17.78 -3.90 -5.48
C LEU A 88 -16.61 -4.77 -4.98
N PHE A 89 -16.09 -4.48 -3.77
CA PHE A 89 -14.97 -5.24 -3.22
C PHE A 89 -15.35 -6.67 -2.86
N THR A 90 -16.58 -6.91 -2.41
CA THR A 90 -17.06 -8.27 -2.12
C THR A 90 -17.12 -9.11 -3.39
N GLU A 91 -17.60 -8.52 -4.51
CA GLU A 91 -17.60 -9.18 -5.81
C GLU A 91 -16.18 -9.45 -6.32
N LEU A 92 -15.28 -8.47 -6.24
CA LEU A 92 -13.89 -8.63 -6.64
C LEU A 92 -13.18 -9.71 -5.82
N ALA A 93 -13.31 -9.69 -4.50
CA ALA A 93 -12.74 -10.72 -3.62
C ALA A 93 -13.32 -12.11 -3.92
N LYS A 94 -14.63 -12.20 -4.23
CA LYS A 94 -15.26 -13.46 -4.63
C LYS A 94 -14.74 -14.00 -5.96
N ASN A 95 -14.52 -13.13 -6.94
CA ASN A 95 -14.05 -13.52 -8.28
C ASN A 95 -12.54 -13.74 -8.35
N HIS A 96 -11.78 -13.16 -7.42
CA HIS A 96 -10.32 -13.21 -7.37
C HIS A 96 -9.78 -13.64 -6.00
N LYS A 97 -10.41 -14.66 -5.38
CA LYS A 97 -10.09 -15.16 -4.02
C LYS A 97 -8.63 -15.51 -3.77
N HIS A 98 -7.85 -15.77 -4.83
CA HIS A 98 -6.44 -16.12 -4.77
C HIS A 98 -5.49 -14.91 -4.71
N LYS A 99 -6.00 -13.68 -4.87
CA LYS A 99 -5.18 -12.47 -4.88
C LYS A 99 -5.86 -11.20 -4.37
N ILE A 100 -7.16 -11.22 -4.05
CA ILE A 100 -7.89 -10.07 -3.52
C ILE A 100 -8.60 -10.45 -2.23
N ALA A 101 -8.37 -9.67 -1.17
CA ALA A 101 -9.03 -9.86 0.11
C ALA A 101 -9.50 -8.52 0.71
N ILE A 102 -10.63 -8.60 1.40
CA ILE A 102 -11.11 -7.53 2.27
C ILE A 102 -10.55 -7.80 3.66
N VAL A 103 -9.84 -6.83 4.21
CA VAL A 103 -9.30 -6.85 5.56
C VAL A 103 -10.27 -6.09 6.47
N PRO A 104 -10.66 -6.65 7.63
CA PRO A 104 -11.49 -5.94 8.60
C PRO A 104 -10.89 -4.60 9.04
N ASP A 105 -11.75 -3.60 9.29
CA ASP A 105 -11.36 -2.30 9.86
C ASP A 105 -11.21 -2.42 11.39
N ASP A 106 -10.35 -3.33 11.83
CA ASP A 106 -9.95 -3.50 13.22
C ASP A 106 -8.43 -3.43 13.37
N GLU A 107 -7.99 -3.09 14.57
CA GLU A 107 -6.58 -2.77 14.84
C GLU A 107 -5.63 -3.93 14.53
N ASP A 108 -5.98 -5.17 14.89
CA ASP A 108 -5.12 -6.34 14.69
C ASP A 108 -5.00 -6.68 13.20
N ALA A 109 -6.11 -6.65 12.47
CA ALA A 109 -6.15 -6.89 11.04
C ALA A 109 -5.36 -5.81 10.26
N MET A 110 -5.50 -4.55 10.66
CA MET A 110 -4.79 -3.42 10.07
C MET A 110 -3.27 -3.50 10.31
N ARG A 111 -2.84 -3.85 11.52
CA ARG A 111 -1.41 -4.09 11.83
C ARG A 111 -0.80 -5.16 10.92
N LYS A 112 -1.50 -6.28 10.70
CA LYS A 112 -1.06 -7.34 9.80
C LYS A 112 -0.98 -6.85 8.35
N MET A 113 -1.98 -6.08 7.88
CA MET A 113 -1.95 -5.49 6.54
C MET A 113 -0.71 -4.60 6.37
N TYR A 114 -0.47 -3.66 7.28
CA TYR A 114 0.67 -2.74 7.18
C TYR A 114 2.02 -3.49 7.21
N ALA A 115 2.15 -4.51 8.06
CA ALA A 115 3.36 -5.32 8.13
C ALA A 115 3.58 -6.19 6.88
N ALA A 116 2.53 -6.54 6.14
CA ALA A 116 2.60 -7.38 4.95
C ALA A 116 2.71 -6.60 3.63
N ALA A 117 2.06 -5.44 3.53
CA ALA A 117 1.96 -4.68 2.29
C ALA A 117 3.29 -4.06 1.88
N ASP A 118 3.55 -4.05 0.57
CA ASP A 118 4.72 -3.37 0.02
C ASP A 118 4.42 -1.91 -0.26
N MET A 119 3.23 -1.64 -0.82
CA MET A 119 2.81 -0.33 -1.27
C MET A 119 1.34 -0.06 -0.93
N ALA A 120 1.00 1.22 -0.80
CA ALA A 120 -0.34 1.70 -0.52
C ALA A 120 -0.78 2.66 -1.62
N LEU A 121 -1.95 2.45 -2.21
CA LEU A 121 -2.49 3.34 -3.25
C LEU A 121 -3.51 4.29 -2.65
N PHE A 122 -3.28 5.58 -2.85
CA PHE A 122 -4.16 6.66 -2.47
C PHE A 122 -4.60 7.41 -3.73
N PHE A 123 -5.88 7.77 -3.83
CA PHE A 123 -6.41 8.52 -4.97
C PHE A 123 -6.58 10.02 -4.71
N LYS A 124 -6.35 10.45 -3.47
CA LYS A 124 -6.37 11.84 -2.97
C LYS A 124 -5.17 12.06 -2.05
N ASP A 125 -4.79 13.31 -1.82
CA ASP A 125 -3.71 13.67 -0.90
C ASP A 125 -3.97 13.04 0.49
N PRO A 126 -3.16 12.06 0.90
CA PRO A 126 -3.39 11.29 2.11
C PRO A 126 -2.78 11.93 3.36
N SER A 127 -2.24 13.16 3.25
CA SER A 127 -1.54 13.88 4.33
C SER A 127 -2.30 13.96 5.66
N HIS A 128 -3.63 13.99 5.61
CA HIS A 128 -4.51 14.07 6.78
C HIS A 128 -4.94 12.69 7.34
N LEU A 129 -4.61 11.60 6.64
CA LEU A 129 -5.00 10.24 7.02
C LEU A 129 -3.97 9.62 7.97
N SER A 130 -4.43 9.08 9.10
CA SER A 130 -3.59 8.28 10.00
C SER A 130 -2.99 7.06 9.30
N GLU A 131 -3.71 6.52 8.32
CA GLU A 131 -3.33 5.39 7.50
C GLU A 131 -2.03 5.66 6.72
N LEU A 132 -1.79 6.90 6.28
CA LEU A 132 -0.51 7.27 5.66
C LEU A 132 0.64 7.13 6.65
N LYS A 133 0.49 7.71 7.84
CA LYS A 133 1.51 7.62 8.90
C LYS A 133 1.81 6.16 9.23
N HIS A 134 0.79 5.32 9.37
CA HIS A 134 0.97 3.90 9.64
C HIS A 134 1.60 3.14 8.47
N CYS A 135 1.27 3.48 7.23
CA CYS A 135 1.98 2.94 6.06
C CYS A 135 3.48 3.21 6.17
N LEU A 136 3.86 4.46 6.40
CA LEU A 136 5.27 4.86 6.51
C LEU A 136 5.97 4.20 7.71
N GLU A 137 5.34 4.15 8.89
CA GLU A 137 5.86 3.48 10.10
C GLU A 137 6.20 2.00 9.86
N TYR A 138 5.47 1.33 8.96
CA TYR A 138 5.68 -0.07 8.60
C TYR A 138 6.50 -0.27 7.31
N GLY A 139 7.01 0.80 6.70
CA GLY A 139 7.73 0.74 5.43
C GLY A 139 6.84 0.28 4.27
N VAL A 140 5.59 0.70 4.25
CA VAL A 140 4.67 0.56 3.10
C VAL A 140 4.81 1.83 2.25
N VAL A 141 5.21 1.68 0.98
CA VAL A 141 5.55 2.80 0.10
C VAL A 141 4.27 3.42 -0.50
N PRO A 142 4.02 4.73 -0.32
CA PRO A 142 2.83 5.37 -0.89
C PRO A 142 2.95 5.54 -2.41
N VAL A 143 1.86 5.24 -3.11
CA VAL A 143 1.56 5.69 -4.47
C VAL A 143 0.38 6.66 -4.35
N ALA A 144 0.60 7.96 -4.60
CA ALA A 144 -0.37 8.99 -4.21
C ALA A 144 -0.30 10.21 -5.15
N PRO A 145 -1.30 11.11 -5.12
CA PRO A 145 -1.16 12.44 -5.71
C PRO A 145 0.03 13.20 -5.12
N GLU A 146 0.52 14.20 -5.86
CA GLU A 146 1.48 15.16 -5.33
C GLU A 146 1.01 15.75 -3.98
N SER A 147 1.91 15.73 -3.00
CA SER A 147 1.65 16.18 -1.64
C SER A 147 2.90 16.83 -1.08
N LYS A 148 2.75 17.85 -0.24
CA LYS A 148 3.89 18.50 0.44
C LYS A 148 4.53 17.62 1.51
N HIS A 149 3.83 16.58 1.94
CA HIS A 149 4.28 15.65 2.98
C HIS A 149 4.95 14.39 2.41
N LEU A 150 5.00 14.26 1.08
CA LEU A 150 5.59 13.11 0.41
C LEU A 150 6.68 13.58 -0.54
N GLU A 151 7.77 12.82 -0.59
CA GLU A 151 8.88 13.08 -1.51
C GLU A 151 8.90 12.03 -2.62
N GLN A 152 8.79 12.48 -3.86
CA GLN A 152 8.89 11.62 -5.04
C GLN A 152 10.25 10.93 -5.06
N TYR A 153 10.25 9.60 -5.21
CA TYR A 153 11.48 8.84 -5.38
C TYR A 153 12.19 9.22 -6.69
N ASP A 154 13.44 9.64 -6.58
CA ASP A 154 14.37 9.88 -7.68
C ASP A 154 15.43 8.77 -7.71
N PRO A 155 15.43 7.88 -8.72
CA PRO A 155 16.39 6.79 -8.82
C PRO A 155 17.82 7.25 -9.12
N ILE A 156 18.04 8.49 -9.58
CA ILE A 156 19.39 9.04 -9.83
C ILE A 156 20.04 9.45 -8.51
N GLN A 157 19.26 10.08 -7.63
CA GLN A 157 19.72 10.53 -6.32
C GLN A 157 19.52 9.47 -5.22
N GLU A 158 18.85 8.36 -5.55
CA GLU A 158 18.39 7.32 -4.61
C GLU A 158 17.61 7.90 -3.41
N ASN A 159 16.92 9.03 -3.60
CA ASN A 159 16.25 9.77 -2.53
C ASN A 159 14.73 9.85 -2.77
N GLY A 160 13.96 10.13 -1.72
CA GLY A 160 12.50 10.11 -1.72
C GLY A 160 11.92 8.77 -1.27
N PHE A 161 10.62 8.77 -0.99
CA PHE A 161 9.94 7.66 -0.31
C PHE A 161 8.52 7.37 -0.81
N ALA A 162 8.11 7.99 -1.92
CA ALA A 162 6.80 7.80 -2.52
C ALA A 162 6.85 7.83 -4.07
N PHE A 163 5.81 7.27 -4.70
CA PHE A 163 5.56 7.40 -6.14
C PHE A 163 4.37 8.33 -6.35
N LEU A 164 4.67 9.58 -6.66
CA LEU A 164 3.70 10.64 -6.83
C LEU A 164 3.19 10.72 -8.27
N TYR A 165 1.97 11.24 -8.43
CA TYR A 165 1.40 11.52 -9.74
C TYR A 165 0.66 12.85 -9.77
N ASP A 166 0.71 13.50 -10.93
CA ASP A 166 0.09 14.80 -11.16
C ASP A 166 -1.43 14.68 -11.30
N THR A 167 -2.15 15.57 -10.62
CA THR A 167 -3.62 15.68 -10.66
C THR A 167 -4.11 16.97 -11.31
N GLY A 168 -3.22 17.81 -11.86
CA GLY A 168 -3.53 19.09 -12.48
C GLY A 168 -4.37 18.98 -13.75
N ASN A 169 -4.40 17.81 -14.39
CA ASN A 169 -5.26 17.53 -15.55
C ASN A 169 -6.18 16.33 -15.30
N GLU A 170 -7.46 16.61 -15.03
CA GLU A 170 -8.48 15.60 -14.76
C GLU A 170 -8.65 14.57 -15.89
N LYS A 171 -8.40 14.96 -17.16
CA LYS A 171 -8.51 14.02 -18.30
C LYS A 171 -7.35 13.03 -18.36
N GLN A 172 -6.24 13.34 -17.69
CA GLN A 172 -5.01 12.53 -17.73
C GLN A 172 -4.72 11.84 -16.39
N ILE A 173 -5.44 12.18 -15.32
CA ILE A 173 -5.21 11.67 -13.97
C ILE A 173 -5.19 10.13 -13.89
N LEU A 174 -6.03 9.45 -14.70
CA LEU A 174 -6.01 8.00 -14.82
C LEU A 174 -4.64 7.48 -15.27
N TRP A 175 -4.10 8.07 -16.34
CA TRP A 175 -2.81 7.67 -16.90
C TRP A 175 -1.65 8.04 -15.97
N HIS A 176 -1.72 9.17 -15.28
CA HIS A 176 -0.70 9.57 -14.31
C HIS A 176 -0.68 8.63 -13.09
N CYS A 177 -1.84 8.30 -12.55
CA CYS A 177 -1.98 7.33 -11.46
C CYS A 177 -1.48 5.94 -11.88
N PHE A 178 -1.89 5.48 -13.06
CA PHE A 178 -1.43 4.21 -13.62
C PHE A 178 0.09 4.19 -13.83
N ALA A 179 0.67 5.25 -14.39
CA ALA A 179 2.11 5.36 -14.58
C ALA A 179 2.87 5.33 -13.25
N ALA A 180 2.40 6.01 -12.20
CA ALA A 180 3.03 5.96 -10.89
C ALA A 180 2.97 4.56 -10.25
N LEU A 181 1.83 3.86 -10.39
CA LEU A 181 1.72 2.47 -9.92
C LEU A 181 2.67 1.54 -10.68
N VAL A 182 2.77 1.66 -12.01
CA VAL A 182 3.72 0.88 -12.80
C VAL A 182 5.17 1.17 -12.39
N ARG A 183 5.54 2.43 -12.18
CA ARG A 183 6.89 2.78 -11.66
C ARG A 183 7.16 2.10 -10.32
N ALA A 184 6.21 2.16 -9.38
CA ALA A 184 6.35 1.50 -8.08
C ALA A 184 6.54 -0.02 -8.22
N LEU A 185 5.75 -0.69 -9.06
CA LEU A 185 5.83 -2.13 -9.30
C LEU A 185 7.15 -2.54 -9.95
N GLU A 186 7.63 -1.77 -10.92
CA GLU A 186 8.91 -2.04 -11.56
C GLU A 186 10.10 -1.80 -10.61
N THR A 187 10.07 -0.73 -9.81
CA THR A 187 11.09 -0.48 -8.78
C THR A 187 11.09 -1.55 -7.68
N HIS A 188 9.92 -2.08 -7.28
CA HIS A 188 9.82 -3.16 -6.28
C HIS A 188 10.61 -4.43 -6.67
N ARG A 189 10.88 -4.63 -7.97
CA ARG A 189 11.70 -5.76 -8.46
C ARG A 189 13.19 -5.62 -8.08
N PHE A 190 13.62 -4.43 -7.65
CA PHE A 190 14.98 -4.11 -7.23
C PHE A 190 15.02 -3.94 -5.70
N PRO A 191 15.32 -5.02 -4.94
CA PRO A 191 15.19 -5.02 -3.49
C PRO A 191 16.18 -4.11 -2.77
N PHE A 192 17.27 -3.65 -3.42
CA PHE A 192 18.14 -2.64 -2.82
C PHE A 192 17.43 -1.28 -2.81
N ASP A 193 17.02 -0.81 -3.98
CA ASP A 193 16.29 0.46 -4.15
C ASP A 193 15.02 0.49 -3.30
N TRP A 194 14.23 -0.58 -3.36
CA TRP A 194 13.00 -0.66 -2.58
C TRP A 194 13.23 -0.52 -1.08
N ARG A 195 14.28 -1.15 -0.54
CA ARG A 195 14.62 -1.03 0.89
C ARG A 195 15.09 0.38 1.25
N THR A 196 15.77 1.08 0.35
CA THR A 196 16.15 2.48 0.54
C THR A 196 14.91 3.37 0.64
N ILE A 197 13.95 3.23 -0.28
CA ILE A 197 12.67 3.95 -0.27
C ILE A 197 11.91 3.70 1.05
N GLN A 198 11.79 2.43 1.45
CA GLN A 198 11.12 2.05 2.70
C GLN A 198 11.79 2.69 3.92
N ARG A 199 13.13 2.69 3.98
CA ARG A 199 13.90 3.28 5.08
C ARG A 199 13.65 4.78 5.19
N HIS A 200 13.75 5.51 4.08
CA HIS A 200 13.49 6.95 4.04
C HIS A 200 12.08 7.27 4.53
N GLY A 201 11.07 6.50 4.11
CA GLY A 201 9.70 6.65 4.58
C GLY A 201 9.57 6.42 6.09
N MET A 202 10.19 5.37 6.63
CA MET A 202 10.17 5.09 8.08
C MET A 202 10.85 6.20 8.89
N GLU A 203 12.00 6.69 8.43
CA GLU A 203 12.76 7.76 9.10
C GLU A 203 12.02 9.10 9.08
N HIS A 204 11.28 9.41 8.01
CA HIS A 204 10.45 10.61 7.92
C HIS A 204 9.36 10.67 9.00
N THR A 205 8.87 9.53 9.50
CA THR A 205 7.86 9.53 10.59
C THR A 205 8.42 9.93 11.95
N HIS A 206 9.75 10.00 12.09
CA HIS A 206 10.45 10.34 13.32
C HIS A 206 11.06 11.75 13.32
N ALA A 207 11.01 12.44 12.18
CA ALA A 207 11.48 13.81 11.99
C ALA A 207 10.38 14.82 12.34
#